data_AF-A0A1Y1ISK1-F1
#
_entry.id   AF-A0A1Y1ISK1-F1
#
_cell.length_a   1.000
_cell.length_b   1.000
_cell.length_c   1.000
_cell.angle_alpha   90.00
_cell.angle_beta   90.00
_cell.angle_gamma   90.00
#
_symmetry.space_group_name_H-M   'P 1'
#
loop_
_entity.id
_entity.type
_entity.pdbx_description
1 polymer ?
#
loop_
_entity_poly.entity_id
_entity_poly.type
_entity_poly.pdbx_seq_one_letter_code
_entity_poly.pdbx_strand_id
1 'polypeptide(L)'
;MLTRLGVRRTAEVVSASSREVEEGKPYYQIEMSVKSEANSNQLAVTPKETVPFVEWERRYITVQAVENKRLYELRVQIPADKYAQERALLKTVLDSFRTFPVESFEGGKPLG
;
A
#
# COMPACT_ATOMS: atom_id res chain seq x y z
N MET A 1 4.26 14.50 -3.57
CA MET A 1 5.14 13.58 -4.32
C MET A 1 6.36 14.38 -4.76
N LEU A 2 7.58 13.99 -4.37
CA LEU A 2 8.79 14.78 -4.65
C LEU A 2 9.63 14.08 -5.75
N THR A 3 9.89 14.79 -6.84
CA THR A 3 10.67 14.33 -7.99
C THR A 3 12.08 14.94 -7.91
N ARG A 4 12.96 14.32 -7.13
CA ARG A 4 14.39 14.69 -7.16
C ARG A 4 15.02 14.05 -8.40
N LEU A 5 15.79 14.83 -9.16
CA LEU A 5 16.51 14.34 -10.33
C LEU A 5 17.41 13.16 -9.90
N GLY A 6 17.46 12.11 -10.71
CA GLY A 6 18.23 10.90 -10.39
C GLY A 6 17.61 9.97 -9.35
N VAL A 7 16.34 10.16 -8.96
CA VAL A 7 15.59 9.21 -8.12
C VAL A 7 14.62 8.40 -8.97
N ARG A 8 14.79 7.07 -8.97
CA ARG A 8 13.88 6.11 -9.59
C ARG A 8 13.08 5.43 -8.48
N ARG A 9 11.76 5.33 -8.65
CA ARG A 9 10.91 4.53 -7.77
C ARG A 9 10.28 3.40 -8.56
N THR A 10 10.41 2.19 -8.05
CA THR A 10 9.79 0.99 -8.61
C THR A 10 8.83 0.40 -7.59
N ALA A 11 7.77 -0.21 -8.09
CA ALA A 11 6.82 -0.93 -7.27
C ALA A 11 6.51 -2.28 -7.92
N GLU A 12 6.56 -3.33 -7.12
CA GLU A 12 6.30 -4.71 -7.55
C GLU A 12 5.22 -5.32 -6.65
N VAL A 13 4.24 -6.00 -7.25
CA VAL A 13 3.26 -6.78 -6.47
C VAL A 13 3.96 -8.05 -6.00
N VAL A 14 3.97 -8.28 -4.69
CA VAL A 14 4.59 -9.47 -4.10
C VAL A 14 3.57 -10.49 -3.67
N SER A 15 2.38 -10.07 -3.26
CA SER A 15 1.26 -10.98 -3.09
C SER A 15 -0.06 -10.29 -3.41
N ALA A 16 -1.01 -11.08 -3.89
CA ALA A 16 -2.40 -10.67 -4.05
C ALA A 16 -3.27 -11.85 -3.63
N SER A 17 -4.25 -11.59 -2.78
CA SER A 17 -5.17 -12.60 -2.27
C SER A 17 -6.54 -12.00 -2.07
N SER A 18 -7.56 -12.85 -2.07
CA SER A 18 -8.91 -12.49 -1.67
C SER A 18 -9.38 -13.38 -0.54
N ARG A 19 -10.28 -12.86 0.27
CA ARG A 19 -11.01 -13.63 1.29
C ARG A 19 -12.44 -13.12 1.37
N GLU A 20 -13.34 -13.99 1.78
CA GLU A 20 -14.69 -13.59 2.13
C GLU A 20 -14.75 -13.26 3.63
N VAL A 21 -15.39 -12.15 3.95
CA VAL A 21 -15.58 -11.66 5.33
C VAL A 21 -17.04 -11.28 5.44
N GLU A 22 -17.73 -11.76 6.49
CA GLU A 22 -19.11 -11.40 6.85
C GLU A 22 -20.12 -11.40 5.69
N GLU A 23 -21.07 -12.34 5.71
CA GLU A 23 -22.12 -12.45 4.67
C GLU A 23 -21.56 -12.65 3.24
N GLY A 24 -20.35 -13.19 3.11
CA GLY A 24 -19.72 -13.51 1.82
C GLY A 24 -19.11 -12.30 1.10
N LYS A 25 -18.90 -11.16 1.77
CA LYS A 25 -18.36 -9.96 1.11
C LYS A 25 -16.87 -10.17 0.76
N PRO A 26 -16.45 -9.90 -0.49
CA PRO A 26 -15.07 -10.11 -0.90
C PRO A 26 -14.17 -8.96 -0.42
N TYR A 27 -13.08 -9.34 0.23
CA TYR A 27 -11.98 -8.46 0.63
C TYR A 27 -10.75 -8.84 -0.16
N TYR A 28 -10.09 -7.84 -0.76
CA TYR A 28 -8.88 -8.02 -1.54
C TYR A 28 -7.69 -7.49 -0.76
N GLN A 29 -6.69 -8.33 -0.55
CA GLN A 29 -5.42 -7.94 0.05
C GLN A 29 -4.32 -7.94 -1.00
N ILE A 30 -3.64 -6.81 -1.16
CA ILE A 30 -2.52 -6.64 -2.08
C ILE A 30 -1.30 -6.20 -1.28
N GLU A 31 -0.19 -6.87 -1.49
CA GLU A 31 1.10 -6.50 -0.93
C GLU A 31 2.05 -6.10 -2.06
N MET A 32 2.68 -4.95 -1.91
CA MET A 32 3.63 -4.41 -2.87
C MET A 32 4.97 -4.11 -2.18
N SER A 33 6.08 -4.41 -2.85
CA SER A 33 7.39 -3.86 -2.50
C SER A 33 7.60 -2.58 -3.28
N VAL A 34 7.91 -1.49 -2.59
CA VAL A 34 8.21 -0.19 -3.20
C VAL A 34 9.65 0.16 -2.86
N LYS A 35 10.47 0.35 -3.89
CA LYS A 35 11.89 0.69 -3.78
C LYS A 35 12.12 2.10 -4.31
N SER A 36 12.93 2.86 -3.59
CA SER A 36 13.46 4.14 -4.06
C SER A 36 14.96 4.01 -4.24
N GLU A 37 15.40 4.15 -5.47
CA GLU A 37 16.79 4.12 -5.87
C GLU A 37 17.21 5.54 -6.21
N ALA A 38 18.31 6.01 -5.62
CA ALA A 38 18.90 7.29 -5.98
C ALA A 38 20.25 7.08 -6.65
N ASN A 39 20.57 7.99 -7.54
CA ASN A 39 21.88 8.10 -8.11
C ASN A 39 22.77 8.94 -7.18
N SER A 40 24.01 8.49 -6.98
CA SER A 40 25.04 9.22 -6.24
C SER A 40 25.43 10.54 -6.90
N ASN A 41 25.32 10.64 -8.23
CA ASN A 41 25.58 11.87 -8.98
C ASN A 41 24.33 12.33 -9.77
N GLN A 42 23.67 13.38 -9.28
CA GLN A 42 22.43 13.92 -9.88
C GLN A 42 22.65 14.66 -11.21
N LEU A 43 23.92 14.94 -11.57
CA LEU A 43 24.32 15.62 -12.81
C LEU A 43 25.06 14.70 -13.78
N ALA A 44 25.23 13.41 -13.45
CA ALA A 44 25.87 12.44 -14.32
C ALA A 44 25.05 12.25 -15.61
N VAL A 45 25.73 12.37 -16.75
CA VAL A 45 25.12 12.30 -18.08
C VAL A 45 25.28 10.90 -18.68
N THR A 46 26.27 10.13 -18.21
CA THR A 46 26.59 8.80 -18.75
C THR A 46 26.26 7.66 -17.78
N PRO A 47 25.77 6.49 -18.25
CA PRO A 47 25.44 5.34 -17.38
C PRO A 47 26.60 4.80 -16.52
N LYS A 48 27.85 5.11 -16.87
CA LYS A 48 29.05 4.70 -16.10
C LYS A 48 29.32 5.60 -14.89
N GLU A 49 28.80 6.83 -14.90
CA GLU A 49 28.92 7.80 -13.80
C GLU A 49 27.77 7.64 -12.79
N THR A 50 26.79 6.78 -13.09
CA THR A 50 25.61 6.54 -12.26
C THR A 50 25.77 5.22 -11.50
N VAL A 51 26.03 5.28 -10.20
CA VAL A 51 25.93 4.10 -9.32
C VAL A 51 24.64 4.25 -8.50
N PRO A 52 23.54 3.62 -8.92
CA PRO A 52 22.29 3.67 -8.18
C PRO A 52 22.44 2.91 -6.86
N PHE A 53 21.96 3.51 -5.77
CA PHE A 53 21.84 2.87 -4.47
C PHE A 53 20.38 2.91 -4.00
N VAL A 54 19.95 1.88 -3.27
CA VAL A 54 18.62 1.84 -2.67
C VAL A 54 18.61 2.78 -1.46
N GLU A 55 17.85 3.87 -1.54
CA GLU A 55 17.63 4.78 -0.41
C GLU A 55 16.73 4.15 0.64
N TRP A 56 15.69 3.45 0.19
CA TRP A 56 14.78 2.72 1.04
C TRP A 56 13.97 1.70 0.24
N GLU A 57 13.53 0.67 0.95
CA GLU A 57 12.54 -0.29 0.50
C GLU A 57 11.42 -0.39 1.54
N ARG A 58 10.16 -0.40 1.10
CA ARG A 58 8.98 -0.48 1.97
C ARG A 58 7.99 -1.51 1.43
N ARG A 59 7.30 -2.20 2.35
CA ARG A 59 6.15 -3.04 2.05
C ARG A 59 4.88 -2.22 2.22
N TYR A 60 4.08 -2.12 1.17
CA TYR A 60 2.76 -1.52 1.20
C TYR A 60 1.75 -2.65 1.19
N ILE A 61 0.94 -2.76 2.23
CA ILE A 61 -0.07 -3.81 2.35
C ILE A 61 -1.41 -3.11 2.41
N THR A 62 -2.27 -3.39 1.43
CA THR A 62 -3.61 -2.83 1.34
C THR A 62 -4.64 -3.93 1.51
N VAL A 63 -5.71 -3.64 2.25
CA VAL A 63 -6.95 -4.42 2.25
C VAL A 63 -8.06 -3.51 1.72
N GLN A 64 -8.78 -3.98 0.71
CA GLN A 64 -9.82 -3.24 0.02
C GLN A 64 -11.12 -4.03 0.00
N ALA A 65 -12.24 -3.35 0.21
CA ALA A 65 -13.58 -3.94 0.14
C ALA A 65 -14.59 -2.87 -0.30
N VAL A 66 -15.71 -3.30 -0.88
CA VAL A 66 -16.79 -2.41 -1.31
C VAL A 66 -18.05 -2.69 -0.49
N GLU A 67 -18.62 -1.64 0.08
CA GLU A 67 -19.84 -1.69 0.88
C GLU A 67 -20.66 -0.42 0.63
N ASN A 68 -21.98 -0.52 0.50
CA ASN A 68 -22.88 0.61 0.22
C ASN A 68 -22.36 1.56 -0.89
N LYS A 69 -21.92 0.97 -2.03
CA LYS A 69 -21.38 1.69 -3.21
C LYS A 69 -20.13 2.55 -2.93
N ARG A 70 -19.39 2.25 -1.84
CA ARG A 70 -18.14 2.94 -1.47
C ARG A 70 -16.99 1.95 -1.38
N LEU A 71 -15.82 2.36 -1.86
CA LEU A 71 -14.57 1.63 -1.69
C LEU A 71 -13.96 2.01 -0.34
N TYR A 72 -13.72 1.01 0.50
CA TYR A 72 -12.97 1.13 1.74
C TYR A 72 -11.57 0.58 1.52
N GLU A 73 -10.55 1.28 2.02
CA GLU A 73 -9.17 0.84 1.98
C GLU A 73 -8.51 1.05 3.35
N LEU A 74 -7.89 -0.01 3.86
CA LEU A 74 -6.85 0.09 4.88
C LEU A 74 -5.50 -0.12 4.21
N ARG A 75 -4.58 0.84 4.38
CA ARG A 75 -3.22 0.77 3.86
C ARG A 75 -2.20 0.90 4.99
N VAL A 76 -1.35 -0.09 5.13
CA VAL A 76 -0.20 -0.07 6.06
C VAL A 76 1.09 -0.03 5.27
N GLN A 77 2.04 0.79 5.71
CA GLN A 77 3.36 0.92 5.10
C GLN A 77 4.44 0.68 6.15
N ILE A 78 5.38 -0.21 5.87
CA ILE A 78 6.45 -0.56 6.80
C ILE A 78 7.80 -0.68 6.05
N PRO A 79 8.93 -0.27 6.63
CA PRO A 79 10.25 -0.60 6.10
C PRO A 79 10.42 -2.11 5.88
N ALA A 80 11.00 -2.51 4.75
CA ALA A 80 11.10 -3.91 4.37
C ALA A 80 11.96 -4.74 5.33
N ASP A 81 12.99 -4.13 5.92
CA ASP A 81 13.87 -4.73 6.95
C ASP A 81 13.14 -5.04 8.27
N LYS A 82 12.08 -4.29 8.59
CA LYS A 82 11.24 -4.52 9.78
C LYS A 82 10.06 -5.45 9.54
N TYR A 83 9.71 -5.72 8.28
CA TYR A 83 8.50 -6.46 7.93
C TYR A 83 8.44 -7.85 8.57
N ALA A 84 9.57 -8.59 8.57
CA ALA A 84 9.61 -9.94 9.12
C ALA A 84 9.28 -9.98 10.62
N GLN A 85 9.70 -8.97 11.38
CA GLN A 85 9.49 -8.89 12.83
C GLN A 85 8.04 -8.54 13.17
N GLU A 86 7.44 -7.64 12.39
CA GLU A 86 6.09 -7.11 12.63
C GLU A 86 4.98 -7.91 11.93
N ARG A 87 5.33 -8.93 11.14
CA ARG A 87 4.40 -9.64 10.25
C ARG A 87 3.16 -10.17 10.98
N ALA A 88 3.34 -10.73 12.18
CA ALA A 88 2.23 -11.27 12.96
C ALA A 88 1.25 -10.18 13.39
N LEU A 89 1.76 -9.06 13.94
CA LEU A 89 0.95 -7.91 14.34
C LEU A 89 0.23 -7.29 13.13
N LEU A 90 0.96 -7.08 12.04
CA LEU A 90 0.39 -6.54 10.80
C LEU A 90 -0.74 -7.43 10.27
N LYS A 91 -0.55 -8.75 10.29
CA LYS A 91 -1.59 -9.69 9.90
C LYS A 91 -2.84 -9.52 10.77
N THR A 92 -2.69 -9.44 12.08
CA THR A 92 -3.83 -9.21 13.00
C THR A 92 -4.57 -7.92 12.68
N VAL A 93 -3.85 -6.81 12.46
CA VAL A 93 -4.45 -5.52 12.11
C VAL A 93 -5.22 -5.62 10.78
N LEU A 94 -4.60 -6.16 9.74
CA LEU A 94 -5.20 -6.32 8.40
C LEU A 94 -6.40 -7.27 8.42
N ASP A 95 -6.34 -8.33 9.23
CA ASP A 95 -7.43 -9.30 9.41
C ASP A 95 -8.60 -8.74 10.21
N SER A 96 -8.35 -7.76 11.08
CA SER A 96 -9.40 -7.08 11.88
C SER A 96 -10.19 -6.04 11.10
N PHE A 97 -9.73 -5.65 9.90
CA PHE A 97 -10.40 -4.64 9.09
C PHE A 97 -11.81 -5.09 8.69
N ARG A 98 -12.80 -4.24 8.94
CA ARG A 98 -14.22 -4.44 8.60
C ARG A 98 -14.81 -3.20 7.97
N THR A 99 -15.69 -3.40 7.01
CA THR A 99 -16.58 -2.40 6.45
C THR A 99 -17.83 -2.31 7.31
N PHE A 100 -18.42 -1.12 7.38
CA PHE A 100 -19.71 -0.92 8.00
C PHE A 100 -20.58 -0.08 7.06
N PRO A 101 -21.91 -0.26 7.09
CA PRO A 101 -22.81 0.63 6.41
C PRO A 101 -22.62 2.04 6.96
N VAL A 102 -22.12 2.95 6.13
CA VAL A 102 -22.21 4.38 6.42
C VAL A 102 -23.56 4.84 5.90
N GLU A 103 -24.35 5.48 6.77
CA GLU A 103 -25.62 6.09 6.38
C GLU A 103 -25.42 6.93 5.11
N SER A 104 -26.28 6.71 4.12
CA SER A 104 -26.24 7.45 2.88
C SER A 104 -26.75 8.86 3.17
N PHE A 105 -25.88 9.87 3.08
CA PHE A 105 -26.31 11.26 3.19
C PHE A 105 -26.64 11.81 1.80
N GLU A 106 -27.93 11.96 1.48
CA GLU A 106 -28.36 12.84 0.38
C GLU A 106 -28.62 14.23 0.95
N GLY A 107 -27.91 15.25 0.45
CA GLY A 107 -28.11 16.63 0.90
C GLY A 107 -27.82 16.88 2.39
N GLY A 108 -26.99 16.04 3.04
CA GLY A 108 -26.64 16.18 4.46
C GLY A 108 -27.66 15.58 5.43
N LYS A 109 -28.64 14.79 4.97
CA LYS A 109 -29.55 14.03 5.84
C LYS A 109 -29.32 12.53 5.69
N PRO A 110 -29.28 11.76 6.79
CA PRO A 110 -29.17 10.32 6.71
C PRO A 110 -30.44 9.73 6.10
N LEU A 111 -30.28 8.84 5.12
CA LEU A 111 -31.32 7.97 4.62
C LEU A 111 -31.36 6.73 5.53
N GLY A 112 -32.42 6.65 6.34
CA GLY A 112 -32.67 5.53 7.26
C GLY A 112 -33.10 4.23 6.57
#